data_AF-A0AAN8GCW1-F1
#
_entry.id   AF-A0AAN8GCW1-F1
#
_cell.length_a   1.000
_cell.length_b   1.000
_cell.length_c   1.000
_cell.angle_alpha   90.00
_cell.angle_beta   90.00
_cell.angle_gamma   90.00
#
_symmetry.space_group_name_H-M   'P 1'
#
loop_
_entity.id
_entity.type
_entity.pdbx_description
1 polymer ?
#
loop_
_entity_poly.entity_id
_entity_poly.type
_entity_poly.pdbx_seq_one_letter_code
_entity_poly.pdbx_strand_id
1 'polypeptide(L)'
;MNLHNNEAGRKMLEEKMKLECKCHGVSGSCTTKTCWITLPMFRELGHLLKERYSGAVQVEPVRASRLRQPSFLRLKEARGYQKPTDTDLVYLERSPNYCEEDKVTGSTGTRGRLCNGTSTHTDGCNMMCCGRGHDTHSYTRIWQCNCKFHWCCFVKCNTCSEKSEVFTCK
;
A
#
# COMPACT_ATOMS: atom_id res chain seq x y z
N MET A 1 17.30 11.02 5.52
CA MET A 1 16.01 10.60 4.92
C MET A 1 15.84 9.09 5.07
N ASN A 2 16.65 8.26 4.40
CA ASN A 2 16.47 6.80 4.43
C ASN A 2 16.46 6.20 5.84
N LEU A 3 17.38 6.60 6.72
CA LEU A 3 17.39 6.15 8.12
C LEU A 3 16.09 6.52 8.87
N HIS A 4 15.56 7.72 8.63
CA HIS A 4 14.29 8.18 9.22
C HIS A 4 13.12 7.32 8.75
N ASN A 5 12.96 7.13 7.43
CA ASN A 5 11.85 6.35 6.88
C ASN A 5 11.92 4.87 7.27
N ASN A 6 13.13 4.29 7.34
CA ASN A 6 13.33 2.92 7.80
C ASN A 6 12.92 2.76 9.27
N GLU A 7 13.26 3.74 10.11
CA GLU A 7 12.91 3.73 11.53
C GLU A 7 11.41 3.96 11.75
N ALA A 8 10.80 4.88 10.99
CA ALA A 8 9.36 5.08 11.00
C ALA A 8 8.60 3.77 10.70
N GLY A 9 9.05 3.01 9.69
CA GLY A 9 8.47 1.70 9.38
C GLY A 9 8.61 0.67 10.51
N ARG A 10 9.75 0.65 11.21
CA ARG A 10 9.96 -0.25 12.36
C ARG A 10 9.09 0.13 13.55
N LYS A 11 9.02 1.41 13.88
CA LYS A 11 8.15 1.92 14.96
C LYS A 11 6.68 1.61 14.71
N MET A 12 6.21 1.81 13.49
CA MET A 12 4.84 1.48 13.11
C MET A 12 4.54 -0.02 13.27
N LEU A 13 5.52 -0.89 13.02
CA LEU A 13 5.37 -2.32 13.28
C LEU A 13 5.28 -2.62 14.78
N GLU A 14 6.19 -2.04 15.56
CA GLU A 14 6.28 -2.22 17.01
C GLU A 14 5.00 -1.76 17.72
N GLU A 15 4.48 -0.58 17.36
CA GLU A 15 3.22 -0.03 17.90
C GLU A 15 1.99 -0.88 17.56
N LYS A 16 2.05 -1.67 16.49
CA LYS A 16 0.94 -2.53 16.02
C LYS A 16 1.11 -4.00 16.40
N MET A 17 2.13 -4.35 17.18
CA MET A 17 2.24 -5.67 17.76
C MET A 17 1.06 -5.94 18.71
N LYS A 18 0.53 -7.17 18.67
CA LYS A 18 -0.66 -7.54 19.43
C LYS A 18 -0.43 -8.81 20.25
N LEU A 19 -1.04 -8.85 21.43
CA LEU A 19 -1.08 -10.04 22.25
C LEU A 19 -2.13 -11.00 21.68
N GLU A 20 -1.68 -12.13 21.15
CA GLU A 20 -2.57 -13.24 20.80
C GLU A 20 -2.51 -14.31 21.87
N CYS A 21 -3.66 -14.94 22.14
CA CYS A 21 -3.78 -15.98 23.14
C CYS A 21 -4.44 -17.22 22.52
N LYS A 22 -3.96 -18.41 22.91
CA LYS A 22 -4.62 -19.67 22.61
C LYS A 22 -5.16 -20.29 23.89
N CYS A 23 -6.42 -20.69 23.82
CA CYS A 23 -7.14 -21.30 24.93
C CYS A 23 -7.02 -22.82 24.87
N HIS A 24 -6.74 -23.44 26.01
CA HIS A 24 -6.45 -24.87 26.12
C HIS A 24 -7.21 -25.54 27.28
N GLY A 25 -8.24 -24.89 27.82
CA GLY A 25 -9.11 -25.50 28.82
C GLY A 25 -10.00 -26.59 28.23
N VAL A 26 -10.66 -27.35 29.10
CA VAL A 26 -11.58 -28.43 28.74
C VAL A 26 -12.60 -27.92 27.72
N SER A 27 -12.83 -28.68 26.64
CA SER A 27 -13.72 -28.36 25.52
C SER A 27 -13.44 -27.01 24.84
N GLY A 28 -12.20 -26.53 24.86
CA GLY A 28 -11.80 -25.25 24.24
C GLY A 28 -12.07 -24.02 25.12
N SER A 29 -12.38 -24.20 26.41
CA SER A 29 -12.54 -23.09 27.34
C SER A 29 -11.23 -22.30 27.56
N CYS A 30 -11.35 -21.01 27.91
CA CYS A 30 -10.21 -20.12 28.15
C CYS A 30 -9.82 -19.99 29.64
N THR A 31 -10.22 -20.96 30.49
CA THR A 31 -9.84 -20.97 31.92
C THR A 31 -8.32 -21.04 32.10
N THR A 32 -7.65 -21.78 31.21
CA THR A 32 -6.20 -21.72 31.01
C THR A 32 -5.92 -21.27 29.58
N LYS A 33 -5.06 -20.27 29.43
CA LYS A 33 -4.61 -19.76 28.14
C LYS A 33 -3.14 -19.40 28.17
N THR A 34 -2.49 -19.53 27.02
CA THR A 34 -1.12 -19.09 26.82
C THR A 34 -1.15 -17.95 25.82
N CYS A 35 -0.44 -16.86 26.11
CA CYS A 35 -0.41 -15.68 25.25
C CYS A 35 1.02 -15.35 24.82
N TRP A 36 1.16 -14.77 23.63
CA TRP A 36 2.43 -14.30 23.09
C TRP A 36 2.20 -13.07 22.21
N ILE A 37 3.23 -12.23 22.09
CA ILE A 37 3.20 -11.08 21.19
C ILE A 37 3.38 -11.58 19.76
N THR A 38 2.52 -11.09 18.86
CA THR A 38 2.51 -11.45 17.44
C THR A 38 2.53 -10.19 16.59
N LEU A 39 3.04 -10.36 15.36
CA LEU A 39 2.96 -9.32 14.33
C LEU A 39 1.52 -9.21 13.81
N PRO A 40 1.06 -8.01 13.45
CA PRO A 40 -0.22 -7.85 12.76
C PRO A 40 -0.16 -8.47 11.35
N MET A 41 -1.32 -8.59 10.70
CA MET A 41 -1.34 -8.98 9.29
C MET A 41 -0.63 -7.90 8.46
N PHE A 42 0.29 -8.31 7.58
CA PHE A 42 1.09 -7.35 6.81
C PHE A 42 0.24 -6.37 5.97
N ARG A 43 -0.96 -6.79 5.53
CA ARG A 43 -1.90 -5.91 4.82
C ARG A 43 -2.31 -4.69 5.66
N GLU A 44 -2.50 -4.87 6.96
CA GLU A 44 -2.84 -3.77 7.89
C GLU A 44 -1.71 -2.74 7.95
N LEU A 45 -0.46 -3.21 8.10
CA LEU A 45 0.71 -2.34 8.05
C LEU A 45 0.87 -1.65 6.69
N GLY A 46 0.58 -2.35 5.60
CA GLY A 46 0.61 -1.78 4.25
C GLY A 46 -0.37 -0.61 4.10
N HIS A 47 -1.59 -0.75 4.64
CA HIS A 47 -2.56 0.35 4.65
C HIS A 47 -2.08 1.54 5.48
N LEU A 48 -1.55 1.28 6.68
CA LEU A 48 -1.04 2.33 7.56
C LEU A 48 0.15 3.07 6.91
N LEU A 49 1.09 2.34 6.32
CA LEU A 49 2.21 2.94 5.57
C LEU A 49 1.73 3.73 4.35
N LYS A 50 0.67 3.27 3.67
CA LYS A 50 0.07 4.00 2.54
C LYS A 50 -0.61 5.30 2.97
N GLU A 51 -1.21 5.33 4.15
CA GLU A 51 -1.74 6.54 4.77
C GLU A 51 -0.61 7.53 5.08
N ARG A 52 0.46 7.06 5.76
CA ARG A 52 1.67 7.88 6.02
C ARG A 52 2.35 8.37 4.74
N TYR A 53 2.34 7.57 3.68
CA TYR A 53 2.85 7.96 2.37
C TYR A 53 2.03 9.11 1.77
N SER A 54 0.70 9.04 1.89
CA SER A 54 -0.19 10.09 1.35
C SER A 54 -0.04 11.40 2.12
N GLY A 55 0.31 11.33 3.41
CA GLY A 55 0.64 12.47 4.26
C GLY A 55 2.13 12.78 4.40
N ALA A 56 3.00 12.24 3.52
CA ALA A 56 4.44 12.43 3.65
C ALA A 56 4.84 13.90 3.48
N VAL A 57 5.86 14.34 4.23
CA VAL A 57 6.26 15.76 4.30
C VAL A 57 7.59 16.04 3.60
N GLN A 58 7.67 17.17 2.90
CA GLN A 58 8.93 17.63 2.30
C GLN A 58 9.83 18.22 3.38
N VAL A 59 11.06 17.72 3.44
CA VAL A 59 12.07 18.17 4.40
C VAL A 59 13.31 18.69 3.69
N GLU A 60 14.14 19.42 4.43
CA GLU A 60 15.47 19.83 3.98
C GLU A 60 16.52 19.54 5.07
N PRO A 61 17.76 19.19 4.67
CA PRO A 61 18.84 18.94 5.60
C PRO A 61 19.35 20.26 6.18
N VAL A 62 19.42 20.35 7.51
CA VAL A 62 20.14 21.44 8.15
C VAL A 62 21.59 21.03 8.35
N ARG A 63 22.52 21.87 7.88
CA ARG A 63 23.96 21.63 7.98
C ARG A 63 24.51 22.37 9.20
N ALA A 64 25.27 21.68 10.05
CA ALA A 64 26.00 22.32 11.13
C ALA A 64 27.23 23.05 10.57
N SER A 65 27.44 24.30 10.97
CA SER A 65 28.50 25.18 10.42
C SER A 65 29.92 24.59 10.44
N ARG A 66 30.23 23.69 11.40
CA ARG A 66 31.57 23.09 11.56
C ARG A 66 31.76 21.71 10.93
N LEU A 67 30.68 21.01 10.58
CA LEU A 67 30.73 19.67 10.01
C LEU A 67 29.86 19.69 8.77
N ARG A 68 30.43 19.50 7.58
CA ARG A 68 29.68 19.44 6.30
C ARG A 68 28.64 18.30 6.25
N GLN A 69 28.44 17.57 7.36
CA GLN A 69 27.40 16.58 7.52
C GLN A 69 26.05 17.23 7.93
N PRO A 70 24.93 16.81 7.32
CA PRO A 70 23.60 17.19 7.79
C PRO A 70 23.41 16.73 9.24
N SER A 71 23.06 17.64 10.14
CA SER A 71 22.84 17.30 11.55
C SER A 71 21.45 16.72 11.80
N PHE A 72 20.42 17.25 11.13
CA PHE A 72 19.05 16.74 11.21
C PHE A 72 18.19 17.26 10.03
N LEU A 73 16.96 16.75 9.92
CA LEU A 73 15.96 17.16 8.93
C LEU A 73 14.98 18.16 9.55
N ARG A 74 14.60 19.19 8.80
CA ARG A 74 13.50 20.10 9.16
C ARG A 74 12.44 20.14 8.07
N LEU A 75 11.19 20.45 8.43
CA LEU A 75 10.13 20.66 7.45
C LEU A 75 10.44 21.90 6.60
N LYS A 76 10.28 21.77 5.27
CA LYS A 76 10.61 22.83 4.32
C LYS A 76 9.60 23.99 4.34
N GLU A 77 8.32 23.68 4.50
CA GLU A 77 7.21 24.65 4.40
C GLU A 77 6.69 25.14 5.77
N ALA A 78 7.28 24.69 6.88
CA ALA A 78 6.85 25.09 8.21
C ALA A 78 7.26 26.53 8.55
N ARG A 79 6.36 27.29 9.20
CA ARG A 79 6.67 28.59 9.78
C ARG A 79 7.52 28.39 11.05
N GLY A 80 8.83 28.31 10.87
CA GLY A 80 9.80 28.14 11.95
C GLY A 80 10.48 26.78 11.94
N TYR A 81 11.27 26.52 12.99
CA TYR A 81 12.01 25.27 13.12
C TYR A 81 11.09 24.16 13.61
N GLN A 82 10.68 23.26 12.72
CA GLN A 82 9.92 22.06 13.07
C GLN A 82 10.61 20.82 12.50
N LYS A 83 10.69 19.78 13.33
CA LYS A 83 11.19 18.45 12.94
C LYS A 83 10.01 17.55 12.57
N PRO A 84 10.18 16.63 11.61
CA PRO A 84 9.19 15.59 11.36
C PRO A 84 9.03 14.70 12.59
N THR A 85 7.84 14.12 12.79
CA THR A 85 7.68 13.11 13.83
C THR A 85 8.39 11.82 13.42
N ASP A 86 8.63 10.94 14.39
CA ASP A 86 9.32 9.67 14.18
C ASP A 86 8.50 8.62 13.42
N THR A 87 7.19 8.83 13.26
CA THR A 87 6.29 7.98 12.45
C THR A 87 5.92 8.61 11.11
N ASP A 88 6.33 9.86 10.84
CA ASP A 88 6.12 10.50 9.55
C ASP A 88 7.09 9.96 8.50
N LEU A 89 6.58 9.75 7.28
CA LEU A 89 7.43 9.54 6.11
C LEU A 89 7.86 10.88 5.54
N VAL A 90 9.14 10.99 5.20
CA VAL A 90 9.75 12.24 4.72
C VAL A 90 10.40 12.06 3.35
N TYR A 91 10.39 13.13 2.55
CA TYR A 91 11.06 13.16 1.26
C TYR A 91 11.82 14.49 1.05
N LEU A 92 12.89 14.44 0.27
CA LEU A 92 13.71 15.63 -0.07
C LEU A 92 13.26 16.27 -1.38
N GLU A 93 13.02 15.44 -2.39
CA GLU A 93 12.75 15.86 -3.77
C GLU A 93 11.33 15.47 -4.19
N ARG A 94 10.70 16.33 -5.01
CA ARG A 94 9.36 16.06 -5.52
C ARG A 94 9.41 14.88 -6.48
N SER A 95 8.37 14.05 -6.46
CA SER A 95 8.26 12.92 -7.38
C SER A 95 8.17 13.41 -8.84
N PRO A 96 8.79 12.70 -9.79
CA PRO A 96 8.68 12.99 -11.21
C PRO A 96 7.27 12.69 -11.73
N ASN A 97 7.04 13.03 -13.00
CA ASN A 97 5.86 12.57 -13.71
C ASN A 97 6.05 11.12 -14.17
N TYR A 98 5.15 10.22 -13.77
CA TYR A 98 5.20 8.79 -14.09
C TYR A 98 4.37 8.39 -15.33
N CYS A 99 3.80 9.35 -16.05
CA CYS A 99 2.93 9.08 -17.20
C CYS A 99 3.67 8.46 -18.38
N GLU A 100 4.87 8.96 -18.67
CA GLU A 100 5.72 8.53 -19.78
C GLU A 100 6.90 7.71 -19.27
N GLU A 101 7.49 6.92 -20.17
CA GLU A 101 8.71 6.19 -19.87
C GLU A 101 9.87 7.18 -19.68
N ASP A 102 10.56 7.06 -18.55
CA ASP A 102 11.75 7.84 -18.23
C ASP A 102 12.82 6.92 -17.67
N LYS A 103 13.84 6.67 -18.49
CA LYS A 103 14.97 5.79 -18.14
C LYS A 103 15.88 6.36 -17.06
N VAL A 104 15.87 7.68 -16.85
CA VAL A 104 16.72 8.32 -15.83
C VAL A 104 16.14 8.06 -14.44
N THR A 105 14.83 8.19 -14.29
CA THR A 105 14.12 7.90 -13.03
C THR A 105 13.78 6.42 -12.86
N GLY A 106 13.84 5.63 -13.95
CA GLY A 106 13.43 4.23 -13.98
C GLY A 106 11.92 4.04 -14.10
N SER A 107 11.18 5.10 -14.44
CA SER A 107 9.74 5.03 -14.69
C SER A 107 9.46 4.30 -16.01
N THR A 108 8.63 3.27 -15.99
CA THR A 108 8.20 2.55 -17.20
C THR A 108 7.07 3.23 -17.96
N GLY A 109 6.52 4.33 -17.43
CA GLY A 109 5.30 4.95 -17.92
C GLY A 109 4.03 4.16 -17.58
N THR A 110 2.88 4.67 -18.01
CA THR A 110 1.56 4.05 -17.77
C THR A 110 0.93 3.36 -18.97
N ARG A 111 1.60 3.39 -20.13
CA ARG A 111 1.14 2.72 -21.35
C ARG A 111 1.01 1.21 -21.14
N GLY A 112 -0.07 0.61 -21.65
CA GLY A 112 -0.34 -0.82 -21.51
C GLY A 112 -0.81 -1.26 -20.11
N ARG A 113 -1.00 -0.33 -19.16
CA ARG A 113 -1.52 -0.66 -17.82
C ARG A 113 -3.03 -0.80 -17.82
N LEU A 114 -3.52 -1.72 -17.01
CA LEU A 114 -4.95 -1.85 -16.72
C LEU A 114 -5.44 -0.62 -15.95
N CYS A 115 -6.62 -0.15 -16.32
CA CYS A 115 -7.30 0.94 -15.64
C CYS A 115 -8.77 0.62 -15.40
N ASN A 116 -9.39 1.35 -14.47
CA ASN A 116 -10.80 1.18 -14.16
C ASN A 116 -11.63 2.19 -14.97
N GLY A 117 -12.47 1.70 -15.89
CA GLY A 117 -13.29 2.54 -16.76
C GLY A 117 -14.41 3.29 -16.04
N THR A 118 -14.87 2.77 -14.88
CA THR A 118 -15.98 3.35 -14.13
C THR A 118 -15.55 4.25 -12.97
N SER A 119 -14.28 4.19 -12.56
CA SER A 119 -13.75 5.00 -11.46
C SER A 119 -13.34 6.40 -11.93
N THR A 120 -13.65 7.41 -11.12
CA THR A 120 -13.17 8.79 -11.28
C THR A 120 -11.93 9.09 -10.42
N HIS A 121 -11.46 8.13 -9.62
CA HIS A 121 -10.32 8.30 -8.73
C HIS A 121 -8.98 8.04 -9.46
N THR A 122 -7.89 7.90 -8.70
CA THR A 122 -6.55 7.68 -9.22
C THR A 122 -6.39 6.36 -9.98
N ASP A 123 -7.25 5.37 -9.75
CA ASP A 123 -7.34 4.11 -10.51
C ASP A 123 -8.16 4.23 -11.80
N GLY A 124 -8.86 5.34 -11.97
CA GLY A 124 -9.67 5.64 -13.14
C GLY A 124 -8.83 5.81 -14.41
N CYS A 125 -9.35 5.38 -15.56
CA CYS A 125 -8.62 5.48 -16.83
C CYS A 125 -8.21 6.91 -17.20
N ASN A 126 -8.97 7.94 -16.79
CA ASN A 126 -8.59 9.34 -17.04
C ASN A 126 -7.28 9.72 -16.34
N MET A 127 -7.10 9.30 -15.08
CA MET A 127 -5.90 9.59 -14.29
C MET A 127 -4.77 8.61 -14.60
N MET A 128 -5.05 7.30 -14.65
CA MET A 128 -4.05 6.27 -14.93
C MET A 128 -3.42 6.43 -16.31
N CYS A 129 -4.21 6.80 -17.32
CA CYS A 129 -3.75 6.96 -18.70
C CYS A 129 -3.34 8.40 -19.04
N CYS A 130 -3.32 9.30 -18.05
CA CYS A 130 -2.87 10.68 -18.20
C CYS A 130 -3.53 11.45 -19.37
N GLY A 131 -4.82 11.18 -19.61
CA GLY A 131 -5.58 11.81 -20.70
C GLY A 131 -5.35 11.24 -22.11
N ARG A 132 -4.49 10.23 -22.30
CA ARG A 132 -4.25 9.59 -23.62
C ARG A 132 -5.42 8.70 -24.10
N GLY A 133 -6.38 8.43 -23.23
CA GLY A 133 -7.46 7.48 -23.47
C GLY A 133 -7.04 6.03 -23.20
N HIS A 134 -7.92 5.09 -23.50
CA HIS A 134 -7.74 3.67 -23.27
C HIS A 134 -8.35 2.83 -24.40
N ASP A 135 -7.85 1.61 -24.56
CA ASP A 135 -8.43 0.57 -25.40
C ASP A 135 -9.31 -0.35 -24.55
N THR A 136 -10.44 -0.78 -25.11
CA THR A 136 -11.41 -1.65 -24.44
C THR A 136 -11.43 -3.01 -25.11
N HIS A 137 -11.15 -4.06 -24.34
CA HIS A 137 -11.22 -5.45 -24.80
C HIS A 137 -12.25 -6.21 -23.98
N SER A 138 -13.22 -6.83 -24.67
CA SER A 138 -14.19 -7.73 -24.04
C SER A 138 -13.69 -9.17 -24.04
N TYR A 139 -13.73 -9.83 -22.89
CA TYR A 139 -13.43 -11.26 -22.77
C TYR A 139 -14.48 -11.94 -21.89
N THR A 140 -14.71 -13.22 -22.14
CA THR A 140 -15.60 -14.03 -21.30
C THR A 140 -14.82 -14.57 -20.11
N ARG A 141 -15.11 -14.06 -18.92
CA ARG A 141 -14.56 -14.59 -17.66
C ARG A 141 -15.37 -15.82 -17.27
N ILE A 142 -14.68 -16.92 -16.97
CA ILE A 142 -15.29 -18.19 -16.56
C ILE A 142 -14.85 -18.50 -15.11
N TRP A 143 -15.79 -18.83 -14.23
CA TRP A 143 -15.49 -19.20 -12.84
C TRP A 143 -16.48 -20.24 -12.29
N GLN A 144 -16.10 -20.87 -11.18
CA GLN A 144 -16.98 -21.79 -10.46
C GLN A 144 -17.96 -20.99 -9.59
N CYS A 145 -19.25 -21.25 -9.76
CA CYS A 145 -20.35 -20.55 -9.09
C CYS A 145 -21.35 -21.57 -8.53
N ASN A 146 -22.29 -21.10 -7.71
CA ASN A 146 -23.39 -21.93 -7.20
C ASN A 146 -22.91 -23.24 -6.54
N CYS A 147 -21.78 -23.18 -5.86
CA CYS A 147 -21.15 -24.32 -5.21
C CYS A 147 -22.02 -24.85 -4.07
N LYS A 148 -22.41 -26.13 -4.16
CA LYS A 148 -23.16 -26.84 -3.12
C LYS A 148 -22.28 -27.91 -2.49
N PHE A 149 -22.25 -27.92 -1.16
CA PHE A 149 -21.61 -28.97 -0.40
C PHE A 149 -22.53 -30.20 -0.35
N HIS A 150 -21.99 -31.35 -0.71
CA HIS A 150 -22.67 -32.64 -0.56
C HIS A 150 -22.09 -33.36 0.66
N TRP A 151 -22.97 -33.73 1.60
CA TRP A 151 -22.57 -34.43 2.82
C TRP A 151 -21.84 -35.73 2.45
N CYS A 152 -20.62 -35.88 2.99
CA CYS A 152 -19.63 -36.92 2.70
C CYS A 152 -19.04 -36.91 1.27
N CYS A 153 -18.04 -36.09 0.87
CA CYS A 153 -17.34 -34.92 1.43
C CYS A 153 -16.82 -34.09 0.22
N PHE A 154 -17.70 -33.68 -0.69
CA PHE A 154 -17.28 -32.98 -1.90
C PHE A 154 -18.15 -31.76 -2.17
N VAL A 155 -17.55 -30.77 -2.81
CA VAL A 155 -18.23 -29.57 -3.27
C VAL A 155 -18.48 -29.73 -4.77
N LYS A 156 -19.73 -29.58 -5.19
CA LYS A 156 -20.11 -29.56 -6.60
C LYS A 156 -20.47 -28.12 -6.98
N CYS A 157 -19.77 -27.57 -7.95
CA CYS A 157 -20.00 -26.22 -8.48
C CYS A 157 -20.46 -26.29 -9.93
N ASN A 158 -21.15 -25.25 -10.37
CA ASN A 158 -21.45 -25.02 -11.77
C ASN A 158 -20.36 -24.13 -12.38
N THR A 159 -20.16 -24.25 -13.68
CA THR A 159 -19.31 -23.32 -14.43
C THR A 159 -20.16 -22.16 -14.92
N CYS A 160 -19.94 -20.96 -14.37
CA CYS A 160 -20.56 -19.72 -14.84
C CYS A 160 -19.62 -18.95 -15.76
N SER A 161 -20.19 -18.13 -16.64
CA SER A 161 -19.46 -17.22 -17.49
C SER A 161 -20.13 -15.86 -17.57
N GLU A 162 -19.35 -14.79 -17.57
CA GLU A 162 -19.82 -13.41 -17.78
C GLU A 162 -18.89 -12.69 -18.75
N LYS A 163 -19.47 -11.84 -19.60
CA LYS A 163 -18.69 -10.94 -20.44
C LYS A 163 -18.18 -9.80 -19.58
N SER A 164 -16.87 -9.70 -19.46
CA SER A 164 -16.20 -8.63 -18.73
C SER A 164 -15.38 -7.78 -19.68
N GLU A 165 -15.39 -6.47 -19.44
CA GLU A 165 -14.56 -5.51 -20.17
C GLU A 165 -13.27 -5.22 -19.41
N VAL A 166 -12.17 -5.15 -20.13
CA VAL A 166 -10.87 -4.71 -19.61
C VAL A 166 -10.44 -3.48 -20.39
N PHE A 167 -10.05 -2.45 -19.63
CA PHE A 167 -9.58 -1.17 -20.16
C PHE A 167 -8.06 -1.09 -19.97
N THR A 168 -7.35 -0.74 -21.05
CA THR A 168 -5.88 -0.66 -21.06
C THR A 168 -5.42 0.70 -21.57
N CYS A 169 -4.48 1.35 -20.90
CA CYS A 169 -4.00 2.67 -21.30
C CYS A 169 -3.24 2.67 -22.63
N LYS A 170 -3.51 3.67 -23.47
CA LYS A 170 -2.83 3.91 -24.74
C LYS A 170 -1.40 4.42 -24.61
#